data_AF-A0A0Q6NHI9-F1
#
_entry.id   AF-A0A0Q6NHI9-F1
#
_cell.length_a   1.000
_cell.length_b   1.000
_cell.length_c   1.000
_cell.angle_alpha   90.00
_cell.angle_beta   90.00
_cell.angle_gamma   90.00
#
_symmetry.space_group_name_H-M   'P 1'
#
loop_
_entity.id
_entity.type
_entity.pdbx_description
1 polymer ?
#
loop_
_entity_poly.entity_id
_entity_poly.type
_entity_poly.pdbx_seq_one_letter_code
_entity_poly.pdbx_strand_id
1 'polypeptide(L)'
;MNLLTPYSDPHPDFSFWDAATLTFTIHHKRPDPVRLLPGLCFTGEFLKSHNLTAMRSMYKMSFQSLCRRTLFAMVPMLASTVLLAAPVDRPASGTDVDETRTVAQRPTPPRDCLSITLSGVTVLLDRQELARKAAVQSSPWTTEAERLAFIESQRASALLSAATAGKGENGCTQVNGALDGEASAVVLAALESGTSAVLVNDSRHPIAAVAIRYLGTRCGPLCGRGHIMVYVPGQSRPFLVQDWWVS
;
A
#
# COMPACT_ATOMS: atom_id res chain seq x y z
N MET A 1 32.90 26.68 46.67
CA MET A 1 33.40 25.40 46.15
C MET A 1 32.29 24.37 46.34
N ASN A 2 31.47 24.18 45.31
CA ASN A 2 30.36 23.22 45.33
C ASN A 2 30.76 22.01 44.49
N LEU A 3 30.86 20.86 45.15
CA LEU A 3 31.05 19.55 44.54
C LEU A 3 29.69 19.05 44.06
N LEU A 4 29.51 18.93 42.75
CA LEU A 4 28.37 18.23 42.15
C LEU A 4 28.77 16.76 41.96
N THR A 5 28.05 15.86 42.61
CA THR A 5 28.07 14.42 42.37
C THR A 5 27.24 14.08 41.12
N PRO A 6 27.63 13.08 40.31
CA PRO A 6 26.87 12.66 39.15
C PRO A 6 25.66 11.81 39.53
N TYR A 7 24.49 12.19 39.00
CA TYR A 7 23.24 11.44 39.02
C TYR A 7 23.36 10.25 38.05
N SER A 8 23.22 9.04 38.58
CA SER A 8 23.20 7.79 37.81
C SER A 8 21.75 7.36 37.65
N ASP A 9 21.27 7.32 36.40
CA ASP A 9 19.93 6.79 36.05
C ASP A 9 19.96 5.25 36.06
N PRO A 10 19.07 4.57 36.80
CA PRO A 10 18.88 3.13 36.67
C PRO A 10 17.84 2.82 35.57
N HIS A 11 18.24 1.96 34.64
CA HIS A 11 17.35 1.26 33.71
C HIS A 11 16.25 0.49 34.45
N PRO A 12 14.98 0.57 34.04
CA PRO A 12 14.00 -0.45 34.40
C PRO A 12 14.01 -1.59 33.37
N ASP A 13 14.38 -2.78 33.86
CA ASP A 13 14.06 -4.07 33.26
C ASP A 13 12.53 -4.23 33.15
N PHE A 14 12.02 -4.28 31.93
CA PHE A 14 10.63 -4.67 31.65
C PHE A 14 10.59 -6.12 31.14
N SER A 15 10.60 -7.06 32.08
CA SER A 15 10.22 -8.45 31.84
C SER A 15 8.91 -8.73 32.57
N PHE A 16 7.77 -8.52 31.89
CA PHE A 16 6.48 -9.04 32.38
C PHE A 16 5.44 -9.15 31.26
N TRP A 17 5.31 -10.34 30.66
CA TRP A 17 4.07 -10.79 30.04
C TRP A 17 3.91 -12.29 30.30
N ASP A 18 3.22 -12.60 31.40
CA ASP A 18 2.58 -13.89 31.59
C ASP A 18 1.43 -14.03 30.58
N ALA A 19 1.47 -15.11 29.81
CA ALA A 19 0.47 -15.46 28.82
C ALA A 19 -0.82 -15.94 29.53
N ALA A 20 -1.76 -15.02 29.75
CA ALA A 20 -3.13 -15.40 30.08
C ALA A 20 -3.83 -15.95 28.83
N THR A 21 -3.98 -17.28 28.78
CA THR A 21 -4.73 -17.99 27.74
C THR A 21 -6.23 -17.78 27.96
N LEU A 22 -6.86 -16.90 27.17
CA LEU A 22 -8.32 -16.73 27.16
C LEU A 22 -8.96 -17.79 26.26
N THR A 23 -9.64 -18.77 26.87
CA THR A 23 -10.48 -19.74 26.17
C THR A 23 -11.83 -19.09 25.82
N PHE A 24 -12.07 -18.82 24.53
CA PHE A 24 -13.37 -18.36 24.04
C PHE A 24 -14.26 -19.55 23.69
N THR A 25 -15.34 -19.75 24.44
CA THR A 25 -16.40 -20.70 24.11
C THR A 25 -17.33 -20.07 23.07
N ILE A 26 -17.23 -20.53 21.81
CA ILE A 26 -18.13 -20.11 20.73
C ILE A 26 -19.42 -20.93 20.80
N HIS A 27 -20.53 -20.30 21.19
CA HIS A 27 -21.85 -20.89 21.04
C HIS A 27 -22.28 -20.82 19.55
N HIS A 28 -22.20 -21.96 18.85
CA HIS A 28 -22.78 -22.10 17.52
C HIS A 28 -24.32 -22.05 17.58
N LYS A 29 -24.88 -20.91 17.21
CA LYS A 29 -26.30 -20.78 16.87
C LYS A 29 -26.51 -21.46 15.51
N ARG A 30 -27.31 -22.54 15.48
CA ARG A 30 -27.67 -23.24 14.24
C ARG A 30 -28.43 -22.28 13.31
N PRO A 31 -28.10 -22.23 12.01
CA PRO A 31 -28.94 -21.55 11.03
C PRO A 31 -30.18 -22.40 10.72
N ASP A 32 -31.34 -21.75 10.65
CA ASP A 32 -32.60 -22.34 10.23
C ASP A 32 -32.54 -22.78 8.75
N PRO A 33 -33.23 -23.86 8.35
CA PRO A 33 -33.24 -24.34 6.98
C PRO A 33 -34.06 -23.41 6.07
N VAL A 34 -33.41 -22.86 5.06
CA VAL A 34 -34.05 -22.13 3.95
C VAL A 34 -34.86 -23.11 3.11
N ARG A 35 -36.17 -22.88 3.02
CA ARG A 35 -37.07 -23.57 2.08
C ARG A 35 -36.74 -23.13 0.65
N LEU A 36 -36.33 -24.09 -0.18
CA LEU A 36 -36.18 -23.93 -1.63
C LEU A 36 -37.57 -23.99 -2.29
N LEU A 37 -37.90 -22.96 -3.07
CA LEU A 37 -39.02 -22.98 -4.02
C LEU A 37 -38.55 -23.65 -5.33
N PRO A 38 -39.36 -24.52 -5.95
CA PRO A 38 -39.02 -25.14 -7.23
C PRO A 38 -39.51 -24.29 -8.41
N GLY A 39 -38.73 -24.29 -9.49
CA GLY A 39 -39.19 -23.93 -10.81
C GLY A 39 -38.48 -22.71 -11.39
N LEU A 40 -37.59 -22.96 -12.34
CA LEU A 40 -37.52 -22.26 -13.61
C LEU A 40 -36.57 -23.02 -14.55
N CYS A 41 -37.18 -23.65 -15.55
CA CYS A 41 -36.51 -24.28 -16.68
C CYS A 41 -35.78 -23.22 -17.50
N PHE A 42 -34.52 -23.46 -17.85
CA PHE A 42 -33.85 -22.77 -18.95
C PHE A 42 -33.61 -23.76 -20.08
N THR A 43 -34.29 -23.51 -21.21
CA THR A 43 -34.07 -24.13 -22.51
C THR A 43 -33.73 -23.03 -23.52
N GLY A 44 -32.73 -23.24 -24.36
CA GLY A 44 -32.38 -22.39 -25.50
C GLY A 44 -30.94 -22.66 -25.95
N GLU A 45 -30.72 -23.63 -26.84
CA GLU A 45 -30.52 -23.44 -28.30
C GLU A 45 -29.25 -22.64 -28.61
N PHE A 46 -28.10 -23.28 -28.91
CA PHE A 46 -27.74 -23.95 -30.16
C PHE A 46 -27.96 -23.10 -31.41
N LEU A 47 -26.97 -22.28 -31.76
CA LEU A 47 -26.79 -21.78 -33.12
C LEU A 47 -25.38 -22.06 -33.64
N LYS A 48 -25.41 -22.54 -34.88
CA LYS A 48 -24.40 -23.24 -35.66
C LYS A 48 -23.83 -22.25 -36.67
N SER A 49 -22.53 -22.41 -36.98
CA SER A 49 -21.86 -22.15 -38.27
C SER A 49 -21.98 -20.76 -38.93
N HIS A 50 -20.84 -20.19 -39.35
CA HIS A 50 -20.44 -20.19 -40.77
C HIS A 50 -18.99 -19.70 -40.96
N ASN A 51 -18.31 -20.37 -41.90
CA ASN A 51 -17.03 -20.04 -42.50
C ASN A 51 -17.03 -18.65 -43.16
N LEU A 52 -15.86 -18.01 -43.28
CA LEU A 52 -15.39 -17.45 -44.56
C LEU A 52 -13.88 -17.17 -44.60
N THR A 53 -13.28 -17.93 -45.51
CA THR A 53 -11.96 -17.96 -46.12
C THR A 53 -11.55 -16.65 -46.84
N ALA A 54 -10.25 -16.34 -46.74
CA ALA A 54 -9.35 -15.71 -47.74
C ALA A 54 -9.50 -14.23 -48.18
N MET A 55 -8.38 -13.49 -48.02
CA MET A 55 -7.66 -12.73 -49.08
C MET A 55 -6.34 -12.20 -48.47
N ARG A 56 -5.17 -12.80 -48.74
CA ARG A 56 -4.23 -12.44 -49.84
C ARG A 56 -4.17 -10.96 -50.20
N SER A 57 -3.08 -10.28 -49.84
CA SER A 57 -2.33 -9.29 -50.63
C SER A 57 -1.22 -8.71 -49.73
N MET A 58 0.05 -9.11 -49.76
CA MET A 58 1.04 -8.97 -50.81
C MET A 58 1.27 -7.52 -51.28
N TYR A 59 1.84 -6.68 -50.40
CA TYR A 59 2.61 -5.52 -50.83
C TYR A 59 4.01 -5.56 -50.22
N LYS A 60 4.92 -6.11 -51.02
CA LYS A 60 6.37 -6.00 -50.87
C LYS A 60 6.80 -4.90 -51.85
N MET A 61 7.08 -3.71 -51.35
CA MET A 61 7.76 -2.68 -52.14
C MET A 61 8.89 -2.08 -51.34
N SER A 62 10.08 -2.57 -51.67
CA SER A 62 11.36 -1.93 -51.42
C SER A 62 11.50 -0.78 -52.41
N PHE A 63 11.73 0.45 -51.93
CA PHE A 63 12.35 1.51 -52.71
C PHE A 63 13.27 2.32 -51.80
N GLN A 64 14.54 1.94 -51.84
CA GLN A 64 15.64 2.85 -51.55
C GLN A 64 15.65 3.92 -52.64
N SER A 65 15.63 5.22 -52.29
CA SER A 65 16.50 6.23 -52.91
C SER A 65 16.30 7.60 -52.28
N LEU A 66 17.40 8.11 -51.72
CA LEU A 66 17.84 9.50 -51.64
C LEU A 66 16.77 10.61 -51.76
N CYS A 67 16.49 11.27 -50.64
CA CYS A 67 16.32 12.73 -50.68
C CYS A 67 16.99 13.38 -49.47
N ARG A 68 18.21 13.84 -49.75
CA ARG A 68 19.05 14.71 -48.94
C ARG A 68 18.40 16.10 -48.89
N ARG A 69 17.61 16.39 -47.85
CA ARG A 69 17.22 17.75 -47.48
C ARG A 69 17.25 17.92 -45.97
N THR A 70 18.28 18.62 -45.54
CA THR A 70 18.50 19.23 -44.24
C THR A 70 17.26 20.03 -43.84
N LEU A 71 16.51 19.54 -42.85
CA LEU A 71 15.48 20.28 -42.14
C LEU A 71 15.92 20.31 -40.68
N PHE A 72 16.10 21.52 -40.17
CA PHE A 72 16.32 21.82 -38.76
C PHE A 72 15.28 21.06 -37.92
N ALA A 73 15.71 19.99 -37.26
CA ALA A 73 14.91 19.35 -36.23
C ALA A 73 14.86 20.32 -35.05
N MET A 74 13.75 21.04 -34.91
CA MET A 74 13.36 21.64 -33.65
C MET A 74 13.39 20.51 -32.62
N VAL A 75 14.34 20.58 -31.70
CA VAL A 75 14.34 19.76 -30.49
C VAL A 75 13.16 20.27 -29.65
N PRO A 76 12.05 19.52 -29.49
CA PRO A 76 11.10 19.89 -28.47
C PRO A 76 11.82 19.71 -27.14
N MET A 77 12.07 20.83 -26.44
CA MET A 77 12.33 20.80 -25.00
C MET A 77 11.11 20.13 -24.37
N LEU A 78 11.17 18.81 -24.21
CA LEU A 78 10.29 18.06 -23.32
C LEU A 78 10.66 18.54 -21.91
N ALA A 79 10.03 19.63 -21.49
CA ALA A 79 9.98 20.05 -20.11
C ALA A 79 9.35 18.87 -19.36
N SER A 80 10.22 18.05 -18.77
CA SER A 80 9.82 16.99 -17.87
C SER A 80 9.28 17.67 -16.63
N THR A 81 7.96 17.93 -16.61
CA THR A 81 7.26 18.30 -15.40
C THR A 81 7.35 17.11 -14.46
N VAL A 82 8.35 17.16 -13.58
CA VAL A 82 8.39 16.27 -12.42
C VAL A 82 7.15 16.61 -11.61
N LEU A 83 6.10 15.81 -11.75
CA LEU A 83 4.98 15.82 -10.81
C LEU A 83 5.56 15.40 -9.46
N LEU A 84 5.97 16.38 -8.67
CA LEU A 84 6.15 16.20 -7.25
C LEU A 84 4.79 15.78 -6.70
N ALA A 85 4.71 14.56 -6.19
CA ALA A 85 3.53 14.09 -5.48
C ALA A 85 3.23 15.10 -4.38
N ALA A 86 2.03 15.69 -4.40
CA ALA A 86 1.61 16.60 -3.35
C ALA A 86 1.68 15.86 -2.00
N PRO A 87 2.16 16.50 -0.94
CA PRO A 87 2.20 15.89 0.39
C PRO A 87 0.78 15.47 0.80
N VAL A 88 0.68 14.29 1.40
CA VAL A 88 -0.59 13.77 1.93
C VAL A 88 -0.96 14.61 3.14
N ASP A 89 -1.96 15.48 2.98
CA ASP A 89 -2.44 16.33 4.06
C ASP A 89 -3.38 15.55 4.99
N ARG A 90 -2.84 14.84 5.97
CA ARG A 90 -3.65 14.11 6.96
C ARG A 90 -4.41 15.13 7.84
N PRO A 91 -5.63 14.81 8.32
CA PRO A 91 -6.29 15.61 9.35
C PRO A 91 -5.36 15.83 10.56
N ALA A 92 -5.65 16.80 11.42
CA ALA A 92 -4.84 17.06 12.62
C ALA A 92 -5.24 16.15 13.80
N SER A 93 -4.27 15.64 14.56
CA SER A 93 -4.57 14.73 15.69
C SER A 93 -5.45 15.42 16.72
N GLY A 94 -6.33 14.66 17.38
CA GLY A 94 -7.24 15.22 18.39
C GLY A 94 -8.47 15.92 17.81
N THR A 95 -8.76 15.76 16.51
CA THR A 95 -9.97 16.31 15.87
C THR A 95 -11.03 15.24 15.63
N ASP A 96 -12.30 15.65 15.70
CA ASP A 96 -13.42 14.83 15.22
C ASP A 96 -13.42 14.85 13.68
N VAL A 97 -13.28 13.68 13.06
CA VAL A 97 -13.23 13.55 11.61
C VAL A 97 -13.83 12.23 11.17
N ASP A 98 -14.59 12.25 10.09
CA ASP A 98 -15.03 11.06 9.36
C ASP A 98 -14.94 11.38 7.86
N GLU A 99 -13.75 11.19 7.30
CA GLU A 99 -13.44 11.56 5.92
C GLU A 99 -12.95 10.33 5.17
N THR A 100 -13.45 10.09 3.96
CA THR A 100 -12.93 9.05 3.06
C THR A 100 -12.35 9.66 1.80
N ARG A 101 -11.11 9.31 1.47
CA ARG A 101 -10.41 9.73 0.25
C ARG A 101 -10.17 8.54 -0.66
N THR A 102 -10.36 8.75 -1.96
CA THR A 102 -9.96 7.76 -2.97
C THR A 102 -8.57 8.10 -3.47
N VAL A 103 -7.63 7.17 -3.34
CA VAL A 103 -6.24 7.36 -3.76
C VAL A 103 -5.91 6.40 -4.89
N ALA A 104 -5.56 6.96 -6.05
CA ALA A 104 -5.11 6.19 -7.20
C ALA A 104 -3.82 5.42 -6.86
N GLN A 105 -3.74 4.17 -7.30
CA GLN A 105 -2.59 3.30 -7.08
C GLN A 105 -1.84 3.08 -8.39
N ARG A 106 -0.60 2.58 -8.29
CA ARG A 106 0.19 2.24 -9.48
C ARG A 106 -0.53 1.16 -10.30
N PRO A 107 -0.72 1.37 -11.61
CA PRO A 107 -1.39 0.39 -12.47
C PRO A 107 -0.51 -0.83 -12.79
N THR A 108 0.80 -0.72 -12.55
CA THR A 108 1.78 -1.76 -12.80
C THR A 108 2.65 -2.01 -11.56
N PRO A 109 2.94 -3.29 -11.22
CA PRO A 109 3.91 -3.61 -10.19
C PRO A 109 5.30 -3.01 -10.48
N PRO A 110 6.04 -2.53 -9.45
CA PRO A 110 7.44 -2.17 -9.61
C PRO A 110 8.27 -3.39 -10.05
N ARG A 111 9.35 -3.16 -10.81
CA ARG A 111 10.22 -4.26 -11.31
C ARG A 111 10.97 -4.99 -10.19
N ASP A 112 11.48 -4.22 -9.24
CA ASP A 112 12.07 -4.73 -8.00
C ASP A 112 11.17 -4.27 -6.84
N CYS A 113 10.48 -5.22 -6.24
CA CYS A 113 9.40 -4.94 -5.31
C CYS A 113 9.47 -5.82 -4.07
N LEU A 114 8.93 -5.27 -2.98
CA LEU A 114 8.54 -6.03 -1.80
C LEU A 114 7.04 -6.33 -1.88
N SER A 115 6.62 -7.51 -1.46
CA SER A 115 5.21 -7.86 -1.32
C SER A 115 4.83 -8.16 0.11
N ILE A 116 3.72 -7.55 0.52
CA ILE A 116 3.17 -7.64 1.87
C ILE A 116 1.69 -8.02 1.75
N THR A 117 1.30 -9.15 2.34
CA THR A 117 -0.08 -9.65 2.28
C THR A 117 -0.82 -9.35 3.57
N LEU A 118 -1.94 -8.63 3.46
CA LEU A 118 -2.79 -8.16 4.54
C LEU A 118 -4.23 -8.54 4.25
N SER A 119 -4.81 -9.45 5.04
CA SER A 119 -6.23 -9.83 4.92
C SER A 119 -6.67 -10.19 3.48
N GLY A 120 -5.82 -10.89 2.71
CA GLY A 120 -6.11 -11.28 1.32
C GLY A 120 -5.82 -10.20 0.26
N VAL A 121 -5.30 -9.04 0.68
CA VAL A 121 -4.82 -7.96 -0.21
C VAL A 121 -3.30 -7.95 -0.17
N THR A 122 -2.66 -7.93 -1.34
CA THR A 122 -1.19 -7.85 -1.43
C THR A 122 -0.76 -6.48 -1.89
N VAL A 123 -0.02 -5.76 -1.05
CA VAL A 123 0.57 -4.46 -1.35
C VAL A 123 1.99 -4.67 -1.87
N LEU A 124 2.27 -4.10 -3.04
CA LEU A 124 3.56 -4.16 -3.70
C LEU A 124 4.24 -2.80 -3.58
N LEU A 125 5.39 -2.79 -2.93
CA LEU A 125 6.19 -1.59 -2.69
C LEU A 125 7.43 -1.61 -3.56
N ASP A 126 7.84 -0.44 -4.04
CA ASP A 126 9.05 -0.28 -4.83
C ASP A 126 10.28 -0.36 -3.93
N ARG A 127 11.11 -1.40 -4.13
CA ARG A 127 12.27 -1.65 -3.28
C ARG A 127 13.34 -0.56 -3.45
N GLN A 128 13.46 0.00 -4.66
CA GLN A 128 14.41 1.08 -4.92
C GLN A 128 14.00 2.36 -4.19
N GLU A 129 12.71 2.66 -4.14
CA GLU A 129 12.20 3.82 -3.39
C GLU A 129 12.43 3.67 -1.88
N LEU A 130 12.14 2.49 -1.33
CA LEU A 130 12.43 2.19 0.07
C LEU A 130 13.92 2.32 0.38
N ALA A 131 14.80 1.84 -0.50
CA ALA A 131 16.24 1.97 -0.33
C ALA A 131 16.70 3.43 -0.36
N ARG A 132 16.10 4.28 -1.20
CA ARG A 132 16.38 5.73 -1.20
C ARG A 132 15.97 6.37 0.12
N LYS A 133 14.78 6.05 0.64
CA LYS A 133 14.32 6.54 1.95
C LYS A 133 15.25 6.07 3.09
N ALA A 134 15.66 4.81 3.07
CA ALA A 134 16.56 4.22 4.06
C ALA A 134 18.01 4.77 4.00
N ALA A 135 18.41 5.40 2.88
CA ALA A 135 19.75 5.95 2.73
C ALA A 135 19.94 7.33 3.39
N VAL A 136 18.87 7.93 3.93
CA VAL A 136 18.98 9.20 4.66
C VAL A 136 19.81 8.97 5.93
N GLN A 137 20.99 9.60 5.99
CA GLN A 137 21.96 9.42 7.06
C GLN A 137 21.56 10.14 8.36
N SER A 138 22.00 9.59 9.48
CA SER A 138 21.91 10.19 10.81
C SER A 138 22.86 11.38 10.93
N SER A 139 22.42 12.57 10.53
CA SER A 139 23.00 13.82 11.02
C SER A 139 22.22 14.27 12.25
N PRO A 140 22.82 14.95 13.24
CA PRO A 140 22.05 15.68 14.25
C PRO A 140 21.02 16.56 13.52
N TRP A 141 19.75 16.31 13.81
CA TRP A 141 18.64 17.03 13.19
C TRP A 141 18.49 18.40 13.84
N THR A 142 18.25 19.41 13.01
CA THR A 142 18.04 20.80 13.41
C THR A 142 16.61 21.25 13.16
N THR A 143 15.85 20.50 12.35
CA THR A 143 14.46 20.79 12.00
C THR A 143 13.54 19.59 12.25
N GLU A 144 12.25 19.85 12.41
CA GLU A 144 11.23 18.80 12.53
C GLU A 144 11.13 17.94 11.27
N ALA A 145 11.31 18.55 10.09
CA ALA A 145 11.31 17.83 8.82
C ALA A 145 12.46 16.82 8.74
N GLU A 146 13.66 17.17 9.22
CA GLU A 146 14.80 16.26 9.29
C GLU A 146 14.55 15.12 10.29
N ARG A 147 13.93 15.42 11.44
CA ARG A 147 13.55 14.40 12.43
C ARG A 147 12.56 13.39 11.84
N LEU A 148 11.54 13.87 11.12
CA LEU A 148 10.56 13.00 10.44
C LEU A 148 11.21 12.18 9.32
N ALA A 149 12.06 12.78 8.50
CA ALA A 149 12.80 12.07 7.45
C ALA A 149 13.69 10.96 8.03
N PHE A 150 14.32 11.19 9.18
CA PHE A 150 15.10 10.18 9.89
C PHE A 150 14.23 9.01 10.39
N ILE A 151 13.05 9.30 10.96
CA ILE A 151 12.10 8.26 11.37
C ILE A 151 11.66 7.43 10.15
N GLU A 152 11.34 8.09 9.03
CA GLU A 152 11.00 7.39 7.78
C GLU A 152 12.15 6.52 7.26
N SER A 153 13.40 6.97 7.40
CA SER A 153 14.59 6.21 7.04
C SER A 153 14.72 4.93 7.85
N GLN A 154 14.57 5.01 9.18
CA GLN A 154 14.60 3.84 10.05
C GLN A 154 13.51 2.82 9.70
N ARG A 155 12.29 3.31 9.50
CA ARG A 155 11.13 2.49 9.12
C ARG A 155 11.35 1.78 7.77
N ALA A 156 11.84 2.49 6.77
CA ALA A 156 12.15 1.92 5.46
C ALA A 156 13.27 0.86 5.56
N SER A 157 14.31 1.13 6.35
CA SER A 157 15.41 0.18 6.59
C SER A 157 14.93 -1.09 7.28
N ALA A 158 14.09 -0.97 8.32
CA ALA A 158 13.49 -2.10 9.02
C ALA A 158 12.61 -2.95 8.10
N LEU A 159 11.82 -2.32 7.23
CA LEU A 159 11.01 -3.07 6.27
C LEU A 159 11.86 -3.80 5.23
N LEU A 160 12.95 -3.19 4.77
CA LEU A 160 13.90 -3.83 3.85
C LEU A 160 14.63 -5.01 4.48
N SER A 161 14.95 -4.96 5.77
CA SER A 161 15.61 -6.06 6.49
C SER A 161 14.66 -7.22 6.81
N ALA A 162 13.36 -6.96 6.90
CA ALA A 162 12.32 -7.98 7.05
C ALA A 162 12.01 -8.76 5.76
N ALA A 163 12.59 -8.34 4.62
CA ALA A 163 12.43 -9.03 3.35
C ALA A 163 13.14 -10.39 3.36
N THR A 164 12.45 -11.41 2.86
CA THR A 164 13.00 -12.78 2.74
C THR A 164 13.93 -12.90 1.54
N ALA A 165 14.66 -14.02 1.45
CA ALA A 165 15.44 -14.33 0.24
C ALA A 165 14.59 -14.79 -0.95
N GLY A 166 13.32 -15.14 -0.71
CA GLY A 166 12.43 -15.75 -1.71
C GLY A 166 11.55 -14.73 -2.46
N LYS A 167 11.23 -15.08 -3.71
CA LYS A 167 10.19 -14.38 -4.47
C LYS A 167 8.84 -15.06 -4.27
N GLY A 168 7.81 -14.27 -4.04
CA GLY A 168 6.42 -14.72 -4.02
C GLY A 168 5.87 -14.95 -5.44
N GLU A 169 4.60 -15.36 -5.53
CA GLU A 169 3.90 -15.67 -6.79
C GLU A 169 3.78 -14.48 -7.75
N ASN A 170 3.83 -13.27 -7.20
CA ASN A 170 3.84 -12.00 -7.94
C ASN A 170 5.23 -11.59 -8.45
N GLY A 171 6.28 -12.39 -8.18
CA GLY A 171 7.66 -12.10 -8.56
C GLY A 171 8.38 -11.06 -7.69
N CYS A 172 7.71 -10.54 -6.65
CA CYS A 172 8.26 -9.63 -5.65
C CYS A 172 8.89 -10.40 -4.49
N THR A 173 9.81 -9.75 -3.78
CA THR A 173 10.41 -10.32 -2.57
C THR A 173 9.40 -10.26 -1.43
N GLN A 174 9.12 -11.39 -0.78
CA GLN A 174 8.10 -11.42 0.27
C GLN A 174 8.65 -10.87 1.59
N VAL A 175 7.85 -10.07 2.29
CA VAL A 175 8.08 -9.73 3.70
C VAL A 175 7.32 -10.75 4.56
N ASN A 176 8.02 -11.42 5.47
CA ASN A 176 7.42 -12.43 6.35
C ASN A 176 7.05 -11.84 7.71
N GLY A 177 5.99 -12.39 8.31
CA GLY A 177 5.54 -12.03 9.65
C GLY A 177 4.39 -11.03 9.65
N ALA A 178 3.81 -10.83 10.83
CA ALA A 178 2.83 -9.75 11.04
C ALA A 178 3.55 -8.40 10.90
N LEU A 179 2.92 -7.43 10.25
CA LEU A 179 3.43 -6.07 10.25
C LEU A 179 3.36 -5.52 11.67
N ASP A 180 4.50 -5.05 12.19
CA ASP A 180 4.51 -4.18 13.36
C ASP A 180 3.98 -2.78 12.99
N GLY A 181 3.86 -1.90 13.99
CA GLY A 181 3.35 -0.54 13.79
C GLY A 181 4.22 0.31 12.86
N GLU A 182 5.53 0.06 12.84
CA GLU A 182 6.51 0.81 12.06
C GLU A 182 6.45 0.42 10.58
N ALA A 183 6.41 -0.88 10.29
CA ALA A 183 6.20 -1.43 8.95
C ALA A 183 4.81 -1.05 8.40
N SER A 184 3.78 -1.09 9.24
CA SER A 184 2.43 -0.65 8.88
C SER A 184 2.41 0.83 8.47
N ALA A 185 3.19 1.69 9.16
CA ALA A 185 3.31 3.11 8.79
C ALA A 185 3.92 3.33 7.40
N VAL A 186 4.91 2.52 7.01
CA VAL A 186 5.52 2.58 5.66
C VAL A 186 4.50 2.17 4.60
N VAL A 187 3.77 1.08 4.84
CA VAL A 187 2.73 0.59 3.93
C VAL A 187 1.64 1.64 3.77
N LEU A 188 1.17 2.24 4.87
CA LEU A 188 0.17 3.31 4.82
C LEU A 188 0.67 4.51 4.02
N ALA A 189 1.90 4.98 4.26
CA ALA A 189 2.46 6.11 3.52
C ALA A 189 2.56 5.85 2.00
N ALA A 190 2.89 4.61 1.61
CA ALA A 190 2.92 4.23 0.19
C ALA A 190 1.52 4.18 -0.43
N LEU A 191 0.51 3.72 0.31
CA LEU A 191 -0.89 3.69 -0.11
C LEU A 191 -1.46 5.10 -0.25
N GLU A 192 -1.23 5.99 0.72
CA GLU A 192 -1.70 7.38 0.71
C GLU A 192 -1.06 8.22 -0.39
N SER A 193 0.20 7.95 -0.73
CA SER A 193 0.89 8.63 -1.83
C SER A 193 0.59 8.03 -3.21
N GLY A 194 -0.14 6.91 -3.26
CA GLY A 194 -0.40 6.19 -4.52
C GLY A 194 0.83 5.56 -5.15
N THR A 195 1.91 5.40 -4.39
CA THR A 195 3.19 4.86 -4.88
C THR A 195 3.28 3.33 -4.80
N SER A 196 2.25 2.68 -4.26
CA SER A 196 2.12 1.23 -4.21
C SER A 196 1.28 0.68 -5.37
N ALA A 197 1.48 -0.59 -5.72
CA ALA A 197 0.51 -1.34 -6.52
C ALA A 197 -0.22 -2.33 -5.59
N VAL A 198 -1.53 -2.49 -5.77
CA VAL A 198 -2.36 -3.29 -4.84
C VAL A 198 -3.05 -4.42 -5.60
N LEU A 199 -2.78 -5.67 -5.22
CA LEU A 199 -3.42 -6.87 -5.76
C LEU A 199 -4.48 -7.38 -4.78
N VAL A 200 -5.58 -7.94 -5.29
CA VAL A 200 -6.68 -8.49 -4.48
C VAL A 200 -6.95 -9.92 -4.92
N ASN A 201 -7.12 -10.85 -3.97
CA ASN A 201 -7.46 -12.26 -4.21
C ASN A 201 -6.60 -12.91 -5.32
N ASP A 202 -5.28 -12.76 -5.23
CA ASP A 202 -4.29 -13.31 -6.18
C ASP A 202 -4.43 -12.84 -7.64
N SER A 203 -5.18 -11.75 -7.86
CA SER A 203 -5.21 -11.06 -9.15
C SER A 203 -3.80 -10.69 -9.58
N ARG A 204 -3.48 -10.92 -10.86
CA ARG A 204 -2.23 -10.44 -11.48
C ARG A 204 -2.27 -8.96 -11.84
N HIS A 205 -3.45 -8.36 -11.83
CA HIS A 205 -3.66 -6.96 -12.19
C HIS A 205 -3.91 -6.12 -10.93
N PRO A 206 -3.13 -5.04 -10.72
CA PRO A 206 -3.40 -4.09 -9.67
C PRO A 206 -4.76 -3.42 -9.81
N ILE A 207 -5.41 -3.15 -8.68
CA ILE A 207 -6.60 -2.31 -8.64
C ILE A 207 -6.19 -0.85 -8.88
N ALA A 208 -7.10 -0.06 -9.47
CA ALA A 208 -6.80 1.32 -9.86
C ALA A 208 -6.71 2.28 -8.66
N ALA A 209 -7.40 2.00 -7.55
CA ALA A 209 -7.45 2.88 -6.40
C ALA A 209 -7.83 2.12 -5.11
N VAL A 210 -7.51 2.72 -3.97
CA VAL A 210 -8.00 2.32 -2.64
C VAL A 210 -8.81 3.47 -2.01
N ALA A 211 -9.67 3.14 -1.04
CA ALA A 211 -10.33 4.14 -0.23
C ALA A 211 -9.64 4.21 1.15
N ILE A 212 -9.26 5.41 1.58
CA ILE A 212 -8.61 5.66 2.87
C ILE A 212 -9.56 6.50 3.71
N ARG A 213 -10.02 5.93 4.82
CA ARG A 213 -10.91 6.60 5.77
C ARG A 213 -10.16 7.04 7.01
N TYR A 214 -10.26 8.32 7.32
CA TYR A 214 -9.80 8.93 8.56
C TYR A 214 -11.00 9.02 9.50
N LEU A 215 -10.93 8.33 10.63
CA LEU A 215 -11.97 8.33 11.66
C LEU A 215 -11.36 8.78 12.98
N GLY A 216 -11.66 10.02 13.38
CA GLY A 216 -11.29 10.59 14.68
C GLY A 216 -12.53 10.83 15.53
N THR A 217 -12.45 10.49 16.81
CA THR A 217 -13.51 10.76 17.76
C THR A 217 -12.92 11.27 19.07
N ARG A 218 -13.44 12.40 19.53
CA ARG A 218 -13.16 12.96 20.85
C ARG A 218 -14.26 12.56 21.82
N CYS A 219 -13.85 12.18 23.03
CA CYS A 219 -14.77 12.04 24.16
C CYS A 219 -14.64 13.19 25.17
N GLY A 220 -13.71 14.13 24.93
CA GLY A 220 -13.45 15.26 25.82
C GLY A 220 -12.19 16.04 25.44
N PRO A 221 -11.76 16.99 26.29
CA PRO A 221 -10.57 17.81 26.04
C PRO A 221 -9.26 17.01 26.06
N LEU A 222 -9.21 15.92 26.83
CA LEU A 222 -8.02 15.09 27.06
C LEU A 222 -8.21 13.64 26.64
N CYS A 223 -9.31 13.30 25.96
CA CYS A 223 -9.58 11.92 25.59
C CYS A 223 -10.14 11.80 24.17
N GLY A 224 -9.69 10.75 23.49
CA GLY A 224 -10.20 10.34 22.20
C GLY A 224 -9.22 9.44 21.47
N ARG A 225 -9.56 9.12 20.23
CA ARG A 225 -8.77 8.24 19.38
C ARG A 225 -8.99 8.52 17.90
N GLY A 226 -7.99 8.20 17.09
CA GLY A 226 -8.04 8.30 15.65
C GLY A 226 -7.55 7.02 14.98
N HIS A 227 -8.28 6.60 13.95
CA HIS A 227 -7.97 5.46 13.10
C HIS A 227 -7.81 5.90 11.65
N ILE A 228 -6.83 5.31 10.97
CA ILE A 228 -6.72 5.34 9.51
C ILE A 228 -7.02 3.94 9.01
N MET A 229 -8.03 3.80 8.17
CA MET A 229 -8.51 2.52 7.65
C MET A 229 -8.42 2.51 6.13
N VAL A 230 -7.82 1.47 5.56
CA VAL A 230 -7.68 1.33 4.11
C VAL A 230 -8.56 0.20 3.59
N TYR A 231 -9.34 0.49 2.57
CA TYR A 231 -10.33 -0.40 1.96
C TYR A 231 -10.03 -0.60 0.48
N VAL A 232 -10.33 -1.81 0.01
CA VAL A 232 -10.57 -2.05 -1.42
C VAL A 232 -11.98 -1.53 -1.74
N PRO A 233 -12.18 -0.75 -2.82
CA PRO A 233 -13.50 -0.27 -3.20
C PRO A 233 -14.52 -1.41 -3.33
N GLY A 234 -15.68 -1.25 -2.71
CA GLY A 234 -16.75 -2.25 -2.67
C GLY A 234 -16.63 -3.30 -1.57
N GLN A 235 -15.53 -3.33 -0.80
CA GLN A 235 -15.40 -4.20 0.38
C GLN A 235 -15.86 -3.47 1.66
N SER A 236 -16.46 -4.23 2.59
CA SER A 236 -16.97 -3.70 3.86
C SER A 236 -15.95 -3.70 5.00
N ARG A 237 -14.83 -4.42 4.83
CA ARG A 237 -13.78 -4.55 5.84
C ARG A 237 -12.49 -3.87 5.36
N PRO A 238 -11.80 -3.13 6.22
CA PRO A 238 -10.48 -2.61 5.88
C PRO A 238 -9.47 -3.76 5.87
N PHE A 239 -8.50 -3.69 4.97
CA PHE A 239 -7.38 -4.64 4.95
C PHE A 239 -6.17 -4.14 5.76
N LEU A 240 -6.13 -2.83 6.06
CA LEU A 240 -5.15 -2.20 6.94
C LEU A 240 -5.87 -1.22 7.87
N VAL A 241 -5.53 -1.27 9.16
CA VAL A 241 -5.98 -0.32 10.19
C VAL A 241 -4.76 0.13 10.96
N GLN A 242 -4.60 1.45 11.12
CA GLN A 242 -3.53 2.05 11.89
C GLN A 242 -4.10 3.07 12.87
N ASP A 243 -3.75 2.93 14.15
CA ASP A 243 -3.98 3.99 15.13
C ASP A 243 -3.11 5.19 14.78
N TRP A 244 -3.73 6.36 14.68
CA TRP A 244 -3.06 7.60 14.32
C TRP A 244 -2.89 8.54 15.52
N TRP A 245 -3.80 8.49 16.48
CA TRP A 245 -3.61 9.10 17.79
C TRP A 245 -4.49 8.41 18.85
N VAL A 246 -4.01 8.41 20.08
CA VAL A 246 -4.75 8.01 21.28
C VAL A 246 -4.27 8.94 22.39
N SER A 247 -5.19 9.46 23.20
CA SER A 247 -4.90 10.34 24.35
C SER A 247 -5.50 9.78 25.63
#